data_AF-I4YRF6-F1
#
_entry.id   AF-I4YRF6-F1
#
_cell.length_a   1.000
_cell.length_b   1.000
_cell.length_c   1.000
_cell.angle_alpha   90.00
_cell.angle_beta   90.00
_cell.angle_gamma   90.00
#
_symmetry.space_group_name_H-M   'P 1'
#
loop_
_entity.id
_entity.type
_entity.pdbx_description
1 polymer ?
#
loop_
_entity_poly.entity_id
_entity_poly.type
_entity_poly.pdbx_seq_one_letter_code
_entity_poly.pdbx_strand_id
1 'polypeptide(L)'
;MHHAVQAAIAHLPDRGHAIEELAKADEGFLSLCEDLAEAQAALMRWERSDAPVGTARCSEYRELVRDLVAELETTLDRNANGQESP
;
A
#
# COMPACT_ATOMS: atom_id res chain seq x y z
N MET A 1 -9.85 8.85 -9.61
CA MET A 1 -9.32 8.09 -8.46
C MET A 1 -7.95 7.58 -8.86
N HIS A 2 -6.91 7.83 -8.06
CA HIS A 2 -5.54 7.43 -8.38
C HIS A 2 -5.42 5.89 -8.26
N HIS A 3 -4.81 5.20 -9.22
CA HIS A 3 -4.63 3.74 -9.17
C HIS A 3 -3.92 3.27 -7.88
N ALA A 4 -2.95 4.06 -7.40
CA ALA A 4 -2.28 3.86 -6.12
C ALA A 4 -3.23 3.78 -4.93
N VAL A 5 -4.16 4.74 -4.85
CA VAL A 5 -5.20 4.78 -3.81
C VAL A 5 -6.12 3.57 -3.90
N GLN A 6 -6.49 3.15 -5.11
CA GLN A 6 -7.31 1.94 -5.29
C GLN A 6 -6.59 0.66 -4.84
N ALA A 7 -5.28 0.56 -5.07
CA ALA A 7 -4.48 -0.56 -4.58
C ALA A 7 -4.49 -0.61 -3.05
N ALA A 8 -4.30 0.51 -2.37
CA ALA A 8 -4.38 0.59 -0.92
C ALA A 8 -5.78 0.20 -0.38
N ILE A 9 -6.86 0.71 -1.01
CA ILE A 9 -8.25 0.36 -0.65
C ILE A 9 -8.52 -1.13 -0.84
N ALA A 10 -7.93 -1.78 -1.85
CA ALA A 10 -8.10 -3.21 -2.07
C ALA A 10 -7.52 -4.07 -0.93
N HIS A 11 -6.49 -3.58 -0.24
CA HIS A 11 -5.93 -4.24 0.95
C HIS A 11 -6.66 -3.86 2.24
N LEU A 12 -7.21 -2.65 2.31
CA LEU A 12 -7.84 -2.08 3.50
C LEU A 12 -9.24 -1.54 3.19
N PRO A 13 -10.20 -2.39 2.79
CA PRO A 13 -11.50 -1.95 2.30
C PRO A 13 -12.31 -1.19 3.37
N ASP A 14 -12.19 -1.59 4.65
CA ASP A 14 -12.86 -0.93 5.78
C ASP A 14 -12.38 0.51 6.00
N ARG A 15 -11.18 0.86 5.51
CA ARG A 15 -10.58 2.19 5.67
C ARG A 15 -10.61 3.02 4.39
N GLY A 16 -11.42 2.62 3.39
CA GLY A 16 -11.37 3.20 2.07
C GLY A 16 -11.51 4.72 2.03
N HIS A 17 -12.48 5.26 2.77
CA HIS A 17 -12.69 6.71 2.85
C HIS A 17 -11.51 7.46 3.51
N ALA A 18 -10.94 6.90 4.59
CA ALA A 18 -9.80 7.50 5.27
C ALA A 18 -8.55 7.52 4.39
N ILE A 19 -8.33 6.46 3.60
CA ILE A 19 -7.24 6.39 2.62
C ILE A 19 -7.42 7.47 1.54
N GLU A 20 -8.64 7.64 1.01
CA GLU A 20 -8.91 8.66 0.00
C GLU A 20 -8.68 10.08 0.50
N GLU A 21 -9.14 10.39 1.72
CA GLU A 21 -8.99 11.73 2.29
C GLU A 21 -7.53 12.01 2.66
N LEU A 22 -6.85 11.06 3.30
CA LEU A 22 -5.45 11.24 3.67
C LEU A 22 -4.54 11.34 2.43
N ALA A 23 -4.76 10.53 1.39
CA ALA A 23 -3.98 10.61 0.16
C ALA A 23 -4.17 11.93 -0.62
N LYS A 24 -5.27 12.66 -0.41
CA LYS A 24 -5.46 14.01 -0.97
C LYS A 24 -4.74 15.08 -0.16
N ALA A 25 -4.57 14.86 1.14
CA ALA A 25 -4.05 15.83 2.09
C ALA A 25 -2.55 15.66 2.39
N ASP A 26 -2.01 14.44 2.22
CA ASP A 26 -0.65 14.05 2.57
C ASP A 26 0.04 13.39 1.37
N GLU A 27 0.97 14.13 0.76
CA GLU A 27 1.76 13.64 -0.39
C GLU A 27 2.67 12.46 -0.02
N GLY A 28 3.13 12.36 1.23
CA GLY A 28 3.93 11.24 1.72
C GLY A 28 3.09 9.96 1.81
N PHE A 29 1.86 10.07 2.28
CA PHE A 29 0.91 8.95 2.28
C PHE A 29 0.52 8.54 0.86
N LEU A 30 0.37 9.49 -0.06
CA LEU A 30 0.15 9.18 -1.48
C LEU A 30 1.35 8.42 -2.08
N SER A 31 2.58 8.87 -1.82
CA SER A 31 3.80 8.17 -2.25
C SER A 31 3.85 6.74 -1.70
N LEU A 32 3.45 6.53 -0.44
CA LEU A 32 3.37 5.19 0.15
C LEU A 32 2.33 4.29 -0.56
N CYS A 33 1.20 4.86 -1.00
CA CYS A 33 0.23 4.14 -1.83
C CYS A 33 0.79 3.80 -3.21
N GLU A 34 1.63 4.68 -3.79
CA GLU A 34 2.30 4.45 -5.07
C GLU A 34 3.31 3.31 -4.96
N ASP A 35 4.14 3.30 -3.90
CA ASP A 35 5.10 2.23 -3.61
C ASP A 35 4.41 0.86 -3.47
N LEU A 36 3.26 0.83 -2.78
CA LEU A 36 2.46 -0.39 -2.66
C LEU A 36 1.96 -0.89 -4.02
N ALA A 37 1.43 0.01 -4.85
CA ALA A 37 0.93 -0.34 -6.17
C ALA A 37 2.05 -0.85 -7.09
N GLU A 38 3.23 -0.25 -7.03
CA GLU A 38 4.40 -0.70 -7.78
C GLU A 38 4.90 -2.07 -7.31
N ALA A 39 5.03 -2.28 -6.00
CA ALA A 39 5.43 -3.55 -5.41
C ALA A 39 4.45 -4.68 -5.77
N GLN A 40 3.14 -4.41 -5.73
CA GLN A 40 2.12 -5.37 -6.11
C GLN A 40 2.14 -5.67 -7.61
N ALA A 41 2.34 -4.66 -8.46
CA ALA A 41 2.50 -4.85 -9.90
C ALA A 41 3.74 -5.70 -10.22
N ALA A 42 4.85 -5.47 -9.52
CA ALA A 42 6.05 -6.28 -9.65
C ALA A 42 5.82 -7.73 -9.19
N LEU A 43 5.16 -7.95 -8.04
CA LEU A 43 4.78 -9.28 -7.57
C LEU A 43 3.97 -10.04 -8.62
N MET A 44 2.91 -9.44 -9.15
CA MET A 44 2.07 -10.06 -10.19
C MET A 44 2.84 -10.39 -11.47
N ARG A 45 3.85 -9.60 -11.83
CA ARG A 45 4.72 -9.89 -12.98
C ARG A 45 5.61 -11.09 -12.71
N TRP A 46 6.18 -11.19 -11.51
CA TRP A 46 7.04 -12.31 -11.13
C TRP A 46 6.27 -13.61 -10.91
N GLU A 47 5.05 -13.54 -10.34
CA GLU A 47 4.18 -14.71 -10.17
C GLU A 47 3.74 -15.33 -11.51
N ARG A 48 3.68 -14.52 -12.57
CA ARG A 48 3.38 -14.96 -13.94
C ARG A 48 4.61 -15.33 -14.75
N SER A 49 5.82 -15.18 -14.20
CA SER A 49 7.07 -15.45 -14.89
C SER A 49 7.51 -16.89 -14.66
N ASP A 50 7.81 -17.63 -15.73
CA ASP A 50 8.44 -18.96 -15.67
C ASP A 50 9.93 -18.91 -15.27
N ALA A 51 10.43 -17.74 -14.84
CA ALA A 51 11.82 -17.59 -14.45
C ALA A 51 12.12 -18.39 -13.16
N PRO A 52 13.24 -19.13 -13.09
CA PRO A 52 13.63 -19.87 -11.89
C PRO A 52 13.93 -18.97 -10.67
N VAL A 53 14.19 -17.68 -10.89
CA VAL A 53 14.32 -16.66 -9.83
C VAL A 53 12.96 -16.16 -9.31
N GLY A 54 11.87 -16.50 -10.00
CA GLY A 54 10.51 -16.04 -9.72
C GLY A 54 10.10 -16.32 -8.28
N THR A 55 10.37 -17.51 -7.75
CA THR A 55 10.01 -17.87 -6.36
C THR A 55 10.68 -16.97 -5.32
N ALA A 56 11.97 -16.67 -5.47
CA ALA A 56 12.70 -15.80 -4.56
C ALA A 56 12.23 -14.35 -4.65
N ARG A 57 12.07 -13.82 -5.88
CA ARG A 57 11.53 -12.46 -6.10
C ARG A 57 10.10 -12.32 -5.62
N CYS A 58 9.24 -13.31 -5.82
CA CYS A 58 7.87 -13.30 -5.30
C CYS A 58 7.86 -13.25 -3.77
N SER A 59 8.78 -13.96 -3.10
CA SER A 59 8.90 -13.88 -1.64
C SER A 59 9.30 -12.48 -1.18
N GLU A 60 10.29 -11.86 -1.83
CA GLU A 60 10.74 -10.50 -1.53
C GLU A 60 9.61 -9.47 -1.72
N TYR A 61 8.92 -9.50 -2.87
CA TYR A 61 7.84 -8.56 -3.14
C TYR A 61 6.62 -8.79 -2.26
N ARG A 62 6.32 -10.04 -1.86
CA ARG A 62 5.23 -10.32 -0.92
C ARG A 62 5.52 -9.78 0.47
N GLU A 63 6.78 -9.89 0.92
CA GLU A 63 7.23 -9.26 2.16
C GLU A 63 7.14 -7.73 2.07
N LEU A 64 7.64 -7.13 0.98
CA LEU A 64 7.53 -5.69 0.77
C LEU A 64 6.09 -5.20 0.77
N VAL A 65 5.17 -5.89 0.09
CA VAL A 65 3.73 -5.55 0.09
C VAL A 65 3.16 -5.62 1.50
N ARG A 66 3.50 -6.63 2.29
CA ARG A 66 3.05 -6.77 3.68
C ARG A 66 3.55 -5.60 4.53
N ASP A 67 4.81 -5.24 4.40
CA ASP A 67 5.42 -4.19 5.21
C ASP A 67 4.83 -2.80 4.84
N LEU A 68 4.59 -2.55 3.55
CA LEU A 68 3.91 -1.34 3.08
C LEU A 68 2.46 -1.24 3.57
N VAL A 69 1.71 -2.35 3.57
CA VAL A 69 0.35 -2.37 4.13
C VAL A 69 0.36 -2.06 5.62
N ALA A 70 1.30 -2.63 6.39
CA ALA A 70 1.42 -2.34 7.81
C ALA A 70 1.79 -0.86 8.09
N GLU A 71 2.60 -0.25 7.22
CA GLU A 71 2.94 1.17 7.32
C GLU A 71 1.73 2.08 7.01
N LEU A 72 0.91 1.70 6.02
CA LEU A 72 -0.35 2.39 5.73
C LEU A 72 -1.31 2.31 6.92
N GLU A 73 -1.50 1.13 7.51
CA GLU A 73 -2.34 0.94 8.70
C GLU A 73 -1.86 1.82 9.85
N THR A 74 -0.56 1.80 10.12
CA THR A 74 0.06 2.61 11.17
C THR A 74 -0.13 4.11 10.92
N THR A 75 0.00 4.56 9.68
CA THR A 75 -0.16 5.97 9.32
C THR A 75 -1.62 6.42 9.44
N LEU A 76 -2.56 5.56 9.03
CA LEU A 76 -3.99 5.78 9.22
C LEU A 76 -4.37 5.83 10.71
N ASP A 77 -3.81 4.95 11.54
CA ASP A 77 -4.04 4.97 12.99
C ASP A 77 -3.49 6.25 13.62
N ARG A 78 -2.30 6.70 13.21
CA ARG A 78 -1.73 7.97 13.66
C ARG A 78 -2.58 9.16 13.23
N ASN A 79 -3.12 9.15 12.01
CA ASN A 79 -4.01 10.21 11.54
C ASN A 79 -5.33 10.23 12.33
N ALA A 80 -5.93 9.07 12.57
CA ALA A 80 -7.16 8.94 13.36
C ALA A 80 -6.96 9.41 14.82
N ASN A 81 -5.82 9.08 15.43
CA ASN A 81 -5.51 9.44 16.81
C ASN A 81 -4.94 10.87 16.95
N GLY A 82 -4.32 11.41 15.90
CA GLY A 82 -3.74 12.76 15.87
C GLY A 82 -4.76 13.88 15.66
N GLN A 83 -6.01 13.52 15.31
CA GLN A 83 -7.14 14.45 15.21
C GLN A 83 -7.77 14.79 16.58
N GLU A 84 -7.25 14.23 17.68
CA GLU A 84 -7.54 14.62 19.06
C GLU A 84 -6.43 15.53 19.62
N SER A 85 -6.32 16.76 19.11
CA SER A 85 -5.63 17.84 19.85
C SER A 85 -6.65 18.93 20.22
N PRO A 86 -6.79 19.25 21.53
CA PRO A 86 -7.72 20.27 22.03
C PRO A 86 -7.34 21.70 21.65
#